data_AF-A0A939VNL1-F1
#
_entry.id   AF-A0A939VNL1-F1
#
_cell.length_a   1.000
_cell.length_b   1.000
_cell.length_c   1.000
_cell.angle_alpha   90.00
_cell.angle_beta   90.00
_cell.angle_gamma   90.00
#
_symmetry.space_group_name_H-M   'P 1'
#
loop_
_entity.id
_entity.type
_entity.pdbx_description
1 polymer ?
#
loop_
_entity_poly.entity_id
_entity_poly.type
_entity_poly.pdbx_seq_one_letter_code
_entity_poly.pdbx_strand_id
1 'polypeptide(L)'
;MKKVIPALVAIVLICVVIGVSYGKKLLDKYSYGQEWADYNSYFEIYSADEVPVILQDSKIEQKAKMIDGNIYFSLDSVKDLFTERFYHDYNENLLLYTNAETTIRTEIGSSSYTEFGETKNFSYPITVEKGDTLYVAIEYIKKFVNFSYELYSDPIHMQVYTEWSEREVATVKKPTAVRWRAGVKSEILTEVATGDVVELLEPLDDWMKVKTADGFIGYLEQKFIEDERYEQETPVTEVAPENYSSLNRGHKINLAWHNMEYVQGASELYAQCAKVKSVNVISPTWFWLTDNDGNFDSVASLEYTDAAHKMGMEVWGLIANFHSYTDVDTEKVLTYTSKREHLIEGLISAALQYNLDGINLDFEQVPTSTGDAYIQFVRELALACHANNLVLSVDNYVPTAYTAFYNREEQGKFADYVIIMGYDEHYAGSDAGSVSSMPWMVKGIQDTVDVVPAEKVINAIPFYTRVWKTVGDETTSEAVTMQVAADFLTRNGLEAKWDDATNQNYAEATIGATFYQVWMEDLDSLRVRLNVIKESGIAGVAEWKLGQEIPEVWDLIEAYMKY
;
A
#
# COMPACT_ATOMS: atom_id res chain seq x y z
N MET A 1 86.04 -44.45 -5.36
CA MET A 1 85.10 -43.46 -5.94
C MET A 1 83.94 -44.07 -6.79
N LYS A 2 83.62 -45.37 -6.72
CA LYS A 2 82.60 -46.01 -7.60
C LYS A 2 81.16 -46.11 -7.02
N LYS A 3 80.89 -45.69 -5.78
CA LYS A 3 79.54 -45.73 -5.16
C LYS A 3 78.88 -44.36 -4.93
N VAL A 4 79.60 -43.26 -5.21
CA VAL A 4 79.11 -41.89 -4.95
C VAL A 4 78.30 -41.35 -6.14
N ILE A 5 78.69 -41.71 -7.37
CA ILE A 5 78.02 -41.27 -8.61
C ILE A 5 76.57 -41.80 -8.71
N PRO A 6 76.25 -43.09 -8.43
CA PRO A 6 74.87 -43.56 -8.49
C PRO A 6 73.96 -42.90 -7.44
N ALA A 7 74.49 -42.62 -6.25
CA ALA A 7 73.76 -41.95 -5.18
C ALA A 7 73.46 -40.48 -5.51
N LEU A 8 74.42 -39.76 -6.11
CA LEU A 8 74.23 -38.39 -6.58
C LEU A 8 73.20 -38.30 -7.72
N VAL A 9 73.25 -39.23 -8.68
CA VAL A 9 72.26 -39.30 -9.77
C VAL A 9 70.85 -39.58 -9.21
N ALA A 10 70.72 -40.47 -8.23
CA ALA A 10 69.45 -40.74 -7.56
C ALA A 10 68.89 -39.51 -6.80
N ILE A 11 69.75 -38.75 -6.09
CA ILE A 11 69.34 -37.53 -5.40
C ILE A 11 68.87 -36.46 -6.40
N VAL A 12 69.59 -36.26 -7.51
CA VAL A 12 69.19 -35.30 -8.55
C VAL A 12 67.85 -35.71 -9.19
N LEU A 13 67.65 -36.99 -9.49
CA LEU A 13 66.37 -37.49 -10.00
C LEU A 13 65.23 -37.27 -8.99
N ILE A 14 65.46 -37.47 -7.70
CA ILE A 14 64.47 -37.19 -6.65
C ILE A 14 64.16 -35.68 -6.61
N CYS A 15 65.16 -34.80 -6.67
CA CYS A 15 64.94 -33.35 -6.70
C CYS A 15 64.17 -32.91 -7.97
N VAL A 16 64.45 -33.51 -9.13
CA VAL A 16 63.70 -33.24 -10.37
C VAL A 16 62.26 -33.73 -10.26
N VAL A 17 62.03 -34.93 -9.72
CA VAL A 17 60.67 -35.45 -9.50
C VAL A 17 59.91 -34.58 -8.50
N ILE A 18 60.53 -34.17 -7.39
CA ILE A 18 59.91 -33.25 -6.42
C ILE A 18 59.65 -31.89 -7.07
N GLY A 19 60.59 -31.34 -7.84
CA GLY A 19 60.43 -30.08 -8.56
C GLY A 19 59.32 -30.11 -9.61
N VAL A 20 59.20 -31.22 -10.36
CA VAL A 20 58.10 -31.42 -11.32
C VAL A 20 56.77 -31.63 -10.58
N SER A 21 56.76 -32.35 -9.46
CA SER A 21 55.56 -32.59 -8.66
C SER A 21 55.04 -31.32 -7.99
N TYR A 22 55.96 -30.52 -7.43
CA TYR A 22 55.66 -29.24 -6.80
C TYR A 22 55.35 -28.17 -7.85
N GLY A 23 56.06 -28.18 -8.98
CA GLY A 23 55.76 -27.36 -10.15
C GLY A 23 54.37 -27.66 -10.72
N LYS A 24 53.99 -28.93 -10.86
CA LYS A 24 52.61 -29.34 -11.23
C LYS A 24 51.59 -28.86 -10.20
N LYS A 25 51.82 -29.06 -8.90
CA LYS A 25 50.93 -28.55 -7.84
C LYS A 25 50.77 -27.04 -7.85
N LEU A 26 51.83 -26.29 -8.15
CA LEU A 26 51.76 -24.83 -8.31
C LEU A 26 51.01 -24.44 -9.58
N LEU A 27 51.30 -25.10 -10.71
CA LEU A 27 50.59 -24.85 -11.97
C LEU A 27 49.10 -25.16 -11.82
N ASP A 28 48.76 -26.26 -11.17
CA ASP A 28 47.38 -26.66 -10.87
C ASP A 28 46.71 -25.71 -9.88
N LYS A 29 47.46 -25.08 -8.96
CA LYS A 29 46.90 -24.10 -8.03
C LYS A 29 46.56 -22.77 -8.71
N TYR A 30 47.37 -22.32 -9.67
CA TYR A 30 47.24 -21.01 -10.32
C TYR A 30 46.61 -21.06 -11.72
N SER A 31 46.33 -22.25 -12.27
CA SER A 31 45.64 -22.40 -13.55
C SER A 31 44.14 -22.15 -13.44
N TYR A 32 43.52 -21.76 -14.55
CA TYR A 32 42.07 -21.60 -14.64
C TYR A 32 41.36 -22.95 -14.63
N GLY A 33 40.37 -23.11 -13.76
CA GLY A 33 39.41 -24.20 -13.78
C GLY A 33 38.58 -24.14 -15.08
N GLN A 34 38.25 -25.33 -15.60
CA GLN A 34 37.51 -25.54 -16.85
C GLN A 34 36.16 -26.23 -16.60
N GLU A 35 35.76 -26.38 -15.33
CA GLU A 35 34.48 -26.96 -14.96
C GLU A 35 33.38 -25.93 -15.23
N TRP A 36 32.33 -26.35 -15.92
CA TRP A 36 31.13 -25.55 -16.17
C TRP A 36 30.17 -25.71 -15.00
N ALA A 37 29.48 -24.64 -14.65
CA ALA A 37 28.49 -24.65 -13.59
C ALA A 37 27.29 -25.50 -14.01
N ASP A 38 26.67 -26.17 -13.04
CA ASP A 38 25.36 -26.76 -13.24
C ASP A 38 24.30 -25.66 -13.25
N TYR A 39 23.69 -25.41 -14.41
CA TYR A 39 22.70 -24.33 -14.55
C TYR A 39 21.46 -24.52 -13.69
N ASN A 40 21.06 -25.76 -13.41
CA ASN A 40 19.95 -26.00 -12.48
C ASN A 40 20.32 -25.55 -11.07
N SER A 41 21.55 -25.82 -10.61
CA SER A 41 22.05 -25.32 -9.33
C SER A 41 22.22 -23.80 -9.32
N TYR A 42 22.71 -23.20 -10.40
CA TYR A 42 22.91 -21.75 -10.49
C TYR A 42 21.59 -20.98 -10.51
N PHE A 43 20.61 -21.40 -11.33
CA PHE A 43 19.30 -20.78 -11.42
C PHE A 43 18.27 -21.32 -10.42
N GLU A 44 18.64 -22.34 -9.63
CA GLU A 44 17.79 -23.02 -8.65
C GLU A 44 16.53 -23.62 -9.28
N ILE A 45 16.65 -24.23 -10.47
CA ILE A 45 15.53 -24.85 -11.20
C ILE A 45 15.20 -26.22 -10.59
N TYR A 46 13.93 -26.41 -10.19
CA TYR A 46 13.43 -27.65 -9.58
C TYR A 46 12.39 -28.38 -10.42
N SER A 47 11.81 -27.72 -11.44
CA SER A 47 10.92 -28.35 -12.41
C SER A 47 11.16 -27.85 -13.84
N ALA A 48 10.79 -28.68 -14.83
CA ALA A 48 11.04 -28.38 -16.24
C ALA A 48 10.20 -27.23 -16.80
N ASP A 49 9.12 -26.83 -16.11
CA ASP A 49 8.25 -25.73 -16.49
C ASP A 49 8.63 -24.40 -15.81
N GLU A 50 9.66 -24.37 -14.95
CA GLU A 50 10.13 -23.14 -14.31
C GLU A 50 10.99 -22.30 -15.27
N VAL A 51 10.77 -20.98 -15.21
CA VAL A 51 11.56 -19.97 -15.90
C VAL A 51 12.16 -19.06 -14.81
N PRO A 52 13.45 -19.20 -14.49
CA PRO A 52 14.17 -18.32 -13.59
C PRO A 52 14.09 -16.86 -14.04
N VAL A 53 14.01 -15.94 -13.08
CA VAL A 53 13.87 -14.50 -13.34
C VAL A 53 15.06 -13.75 -12.79
N ILE A 54 15.69 -12.95 -13.66
CA ILE A 54 16.60 -11.89 -13.28
C ILE A 54 15.82 -10.59 -13.35
N LEU A 55 15.54 -9.98 -12.20
CA LEU A 55 14.88 -8.68 -12.09
C LEU A 55 15.93 -7.61 -11.84
N GLN A 56 15.98 -6.60 -12.71
CA GLN A 56 17.06 -5.61 -12.71
C GLN A 56 18.43 -6.31 -12.74
N ASP A 57 19.16 -6.25 -11.63
CA ASP A 57 20.53 -6.77 -11.46
C ASP A 57 20.61 -7.91 -10.45
N SER A 58 19.48 -8.55 -10.16
CA SER A 58 19.36 -9.59 -9.16
C SER A 58 18.55 -10.77 -9.66
N LYS A 59 19.08 -11.97 -9.44
CA LYS A 59 18.28 -13.19 -9.50
C LYS A 59 17.32 -13.20 -8.32
N ILE A 60 16.03 -13.31 -8.59
CA ILE A 60 14.98 -13.34 -7.55
C ILE A 60 14.51 -14.77 -7.30
N GLU A 61 13.87 -15.01 -6.16
CA GLU A 61 13.34 -16.33 -5.79
C GLU A 61 12.08 -16.68 -6.60
N GLN A 62 11.27 -15.68 -6.93
CA GLN A 62 10.08 -15.84 -7.77
C GLN A 62 10.48 -16.32 -9.16
N LYS A 63 9.77 -17.32 -9.67
CA LYS A 63 9.97 -17.85 -11.02
C LYS A 63 8.68 -17.71 -11.81
N ALA A 64 8.84 -17.43 -13.10
CA ALA A 64 7.75 -17.60 -14.04
C ALA A 64 7.59 -19.09 -14.39
N LYS A 65 6.49 -19.42 -15.08
CA LYS A 65 6.23 -20.75 -15.62
C LYS A 65 6.00 -20.72 -17.12
N MET A 66 6.59 -21.69 -17.80
CA MET A 66 6.30 -22.00 -19.20
C MET A 66 5.12 -22.98 -19.26
N ILE A 67 3.97 -22.51 -19.74
CA ILE A 67 2.73 -23.31 -19.85
C ILE A 67 2.25 -23.22 -21.30
N ASP A 68 2.19 -24.36 -21.98
CA ASP A 68 1.77 -24.47 -23.39
C ASP A 68 2.49 -23.49 -24.34
N GLY A 69 3.78 -23.24 -24.06
CA GLY A 69 4.63 -22.34 -24.85
C GLY A 69 4.49 -20.85 -24.53
N ASN A 70 3.70 -20.49 -23.51
CA ASN A 70 3.54 -19.11 -23.04
C ASN A 70 4.06 -18.95 -21.61
N ILE A 71 4.52 -17.73 -21.28
CA ILE A 71 5.07 -17.40 -19.97
C ILE A 71 3.96 -16.85 -19.06
N TYR A 72 3.92 -17.35 -17.83
CA TYR A 72 3.01 -16.89 -16.79
C TYR A 72 3.74 -16.63 -15.48
N PHE A 73 3.24 -15.68 -14.70
CA PHE A 73 3.65 -15.45 -13.32
C PHE A 73 2.53 -15.87 -12.36
N SER A 74 2.86 -16.36 -11.16
CA SER A 74 1.83 -16.51 -10.12
C SER A 74 1.22 -15.15 -9.80
N LEU A 75 -0.06 -15.09 -9.43
CA LEU A 75 -0.71 -13.82 -9.09
C LEU A 75 0.04 -13.05 -8.01
N ASP A 76 0.56 -13.74 -6.99
CA ASP A 76 1.39 -13.11 -5.93
C ASP A 76 2.65 -12.47 -6.54
N SER A 77 3.34 -13.16 -7.44
CA SER A 77 4.48 -12.57 -8.16
C SER A 77 4.06 -11.39 -9.04
N VAL A 78 2.82 -11.40 -9.58
CA VAL A 78 2.33 -10.24 -10.34
C VAL A 78 2.17 -9.02 -9.45
N LYS A 79 1.60 -9.22 -8.26
CA LYS A 79 1.41 -8.16 -7.26
C LYS A 79 2.73 -7.61 -6.75
N ASP A 80 3.68 -8.50 -6.44
CA ASP A 80 4.99 -8.11 -5.92
C ASP A 80 5.87 -7.41 -6.96
N LEU A 81 5.84 -7.88 -8.22
CA LEU A 81 6.82 -7.48 -9.23
C LEU A 81 6.30 -6.42 -10.22
N PHE A 82 4.99 -6.38 -10.49
CA PHE A 82 4.45 -5.54 -11.56
C PHE A 82 3.35 -4.59 -11.08
N THR A 83 2.31 -5.09 -10.42
CA THR A 83 1.17 -4.28 -9.98
C THR A 83 0.25 -5.03 -9.03
N GLU A 84 -0.12 -4.39 -7.93
CA GLU A 84 -1.06 -4.92 -6.94
C GLU A 84 -2.55 -4.84 -7.35
N ARG A 85 -2.85 -4.30 -8.54
CA ARG A 85 -4.24 -4.02 -8.97
C ARG A 85 -5.01 -5.21 -9.53
N PHE A 86 -4.33 -6.35 -9.72
CA PHE A 86 -5.04 -7.58 -10.05
C PHE A 86 -5.74 -8.14 -8.81
N TYR A 87 -7.05 -8.29 -8.91
CA TYR A 87 -7.88 -8.88 -7.86
C TYR A 87 -8.47 -10.21 -8.33
N HIS A 88 -8.29 -11.27 -7.55
CA HIS A 88 -8.89 -12.57 -7.84
C HIS A 88 -10.13 -12.77 -6.97
N ASP A 89 -11.28 -12.78 -7.62
CA ASP A 89 -12.52 -13.23 -7.03
C ASP A 89 -12.62 -14.75 -7.12
N TYR A 90 -12.17 -15.43 -6.06
CA TYR A 90 -12.25 -16.88 -5.93
C TYR A 90 -13.69 -17.41 -5.90
N ASN A 91 -14.66 -16.58 -5.49
CA ASN A 91 -16.04 -17.00 -5.34
C ASN A 91 -16.78 -17.04 -6.69
N GLU A 92 -16.40 -16.16 -7.61
CA GLU A 92 -17.06 -16.00 -8.91
C GLU A 92 -16.17 -16.39 -10.09
N ASN A 93 -14.98 -16.91 -9.82
CA ASN A 93 -14.00 -17.38 -10.81
C ASN A 93 -13.57 -16.27 -11.78
N LEU A 94 -13.23 -15.09 -11.22
CA LEU A 94 -12.87 -13.90 -11.99
C LEU A 94 -11.49 -13.34 -11.60
N LEU A 95 -10.74 -12.89 -12.59
CA LEU A 95 -9.63 -11.98 -12.39
C LEU A 95 -10.05 -10.58 -12.86
N LEU A 96 -9.90 -9.60 -11.98
CA LEU A 96 -10.19 -8.19 -12.24
C LEU A 96 -8.90 -7.37 -12.30
N TYR A 97 -8.91 -6.31 -13.10
CA TYR A 97 -7.91 -5.24 -13.06
C TYR A 97 -8.64 -3.90 -13.16
N THR A 98 -8.47 -3.02 -12.17
CA THR A 98 -9.11 -1.70 -12.19
C THR A 98 -8.10 -0.61 -12.46
N ASN A 99 -8.29 0.10 -13.58
CA ASN A 99 -7.52 1.28 -13.96
C ASN A 99 -8.28 2.57 -13.59
N ALA A 100 -7.77 3.73 -13.99
CA ALA A 100 -8.41 5.02 -13.72
C ALA A 100 -9.78 5.24 -14.41
N GLU A 101 -10.19 4.38 -15.36
CA GLU A 101 -11.38 4.59 -16.18
C GLU A 101 -12.42 3.46 -16.05
N THR A 102 -12.00 2.23 -15.78
CA THR A 102 -12.86 1.04 -15.79
C THR A 102 -12.26 -0.14 -15.02
N THR A 103 -13.11 -1.12 -14.73
CA THR A 103 -12.71 -2.44 -14.25
C THR A 103 -12.74 -3.42 -15.42
N ILE A 104 -11.57 -3.95 -15.78
CA ILE A 104 -11.42 -5.04 -16.74
C ILE A 104 -11.67 -6.37 -16.02
N ARG A 105 -12.46 -7.25 -16.63
CA ARG A 105 -12.84 -8.56 -16.08
C ARG A 105 -12.46 -9.69 -17.03
N THR A 106 -11.90 -10.77 -16.50
CA THR A 106 -11.72 -12.04 -17.23
C THR A 106 -12.16 -13.23 -16.36
N GLU A 107 -12.78 -14.23 -16.98
CA GLU A 107 -13.07 -15.51 -16.32
C GLU A 107 -11.80 -16.37 -16.29
N ILE A 108 -11.54 -17.05 -15.18
CA ILE A 108 -10.33 -17.87 -15.05
C ILE A 108 -10.29 -18.97 -16.11
N GLY A 109 -9.15 -19.12 -16.79
CA GLY A 109 -8.97 -20.06 -17.89
C GLY A 109 -9.47 -19.56 -19.26
N SER A 110 -10.13 -18.40 -19.31
CA SER A 110 -10.62 -17.83 -20.56
C SER A 110 -9.50 -17.19 -21.38
N SER A 111 -9.70 -17.14 -22.71
CA SER A 111 -8.89 -16.33 -23.65
C SER A 111 -9.64 -15.06 -24.06
N SER A 112 -10.53 -14.55 -23.21
CA SER A 112 -11.26 -13.30 -23.43
C SER A 112 -11.39 -12.48 -22.15
N TYR A 113 -11.56 -11.17 -22.32
CA TYR A 113 -11.78 -10.24 -21.23
C TYR A 113 -12.82 -9.20 -21.66
N THR A 114 -13.51 -8.60 -20.69
CA THR A 114 -14.46 -7.51 -20.91
C THR A 114 -13.87 -6.22 -20.39
N GLU A 115 -13.88 -5.19 -21.22
CA GLU A 115 -13.38 -3.84 -20.92
C GLU A 115 -14.38 -2.84 -21.51
N PHE A 116 -14.84 -1.85 -20.72
CA PHE A 116 -15.94 -0.93 -21.11
C PHE A 116 -17.20 -1.66 -21.60
N GLY A 117 -17.50 -2.83 -21.04
CA GLY A 117 -18.64 -3.65 -21.44
C GLY A 117 -18.47 -4.39 -22.78
N GLU A 118 -17.33 -4.24 -23.46
CA GLU A 118 -17.03 -4.94 -24.70
C GLU A 118 -16.14 -6.16 -24.45
N THR A 119 -16.53 -7.32 -24.98
CA THR A 119 -15.70 -8.53 -24.94
C THR A 119 -14.61 -8.47 -26.02
N LYS A 120 -13.37 -8.62 -25.58
CA LYS A 120 -12.15 -8.66 -26.40
C LYS A 120 -11.51 -10.04 -26.26
N ASN A 121 -10.88 -10.50 -27.35
CA ASN A 121 -10.18 -11.78 -27.38
C ASN A 121 -8.68 -11.59 -27.10
N PHE A 122 -8.09 -12.59 -26.47
CA PHE A 122 -6.67 -12.76 -26.24
C PHE A 122 -6.20 -14.03 -26.99
N SER A 123 -4.91 -14.10 -27.32
CA SER A 123 -4.38 -15.15 -28.20
C SER A 123 -4.36 -16.56 -27.57
N TYR A 124 -4.42 -16.64 -26.25
CA TYR A 124 -4.33 -17.86 -25.45
C TYR A 124 -4.98 -17.63 -24.07
N PRO A 125 -5.12 -18.63 -23.19
CA PRO A 125 -5.71 -18.43 -21.86
C PRO A 125 -4.98 -17.35 -21.05
N ILE A 126 -5.71 -16.34 -20.59
CA ILE A 126 -5.19 -15.20 -19.82
C ILE A 126 -4.67 -15.68 -18.47
N THR A 127 -5.39 -16.62 -17.86
CA THR A 127 -4.97 -17.26 -16.62
C THR A 127 -4.97 -18.78 -16.74
N VAL A 128 -4.16 -19.42 -15.90
CA VAL A 128 -4.11 -20.88 -15.75
C VAL A 128 -3.97 -21.21 -14.27
N GLU A 129 -4.76 -22.16 -13.78
CA GLU A 129 -4.60 -22.71 -12.44
C GLU A 129 -3.72 -23.96 -12.45
N LYS A 130 -2.77 -24.04 -11.51
CA LYS A 130 -2.00 -25.26 -11.23
C LYS A 130 -1.96 -25.49 -9.72
N GLY A 131 -2.70 -26.49 -9.24
CA GLY A 131 -2.89 -26.67 -7.80
C GLY A 131 -3.68 -25.51 -7.23
N ASP A 132 -3.22 -24.94 -6.12
CA ASP A 132 -3.86 -23.78 -5.46
C ASP A 132 -3.32 -22.43 -5.95
N THR A 133 -2.47 -22.42 -6.99
CA THR A 133 -1.85 -21.20 -7.51
C THR A 133 -2.48 -20.79 -8.83
N LEU A 134 -2.98 -19.54 -8.87
CA LEU A 134 -3.41 -18.88 -10.10
C LEU A 134 -2.20 -18.23 -10.79
N TYR A 135 -2.04 -18.48 -12.08
CA TYR A 135 -1.01 -17.89 -12.92
C TYR A 135 -1.64 -16.94 -13.95
N VAL A 136 -0.99 -15.81 -14.22
CA VAL A 136 -1.43 -14.76 -15.16
C VAL A 136 -0.39 -14.61 -16.27
N ALA A 137 -0.87 -14.55 -17.51
CA ALA A 137 -0.03 -14.45 -18.71
C ALA A 137 0.78 -13.14 -18.73
N ILE A 138 2.10 -13.23 -18.99
CA ILE A 138 2.98 -12.05 -19.03
C ILE A 138 2.53 -11.00 -20.05
N GLU A 139 2.11 -11.44 -21.24
CA GLU A 139 1.61 -10.56 -22.30
C GLU A 139 0.29 -9.88 -21.93
N TYR A 140 -0.50 -10.48 -21.03
CA TYR A 140 -1.71 -9.83 -20.51
C TYR A 140 -1.33 -8.75 -19.49
N ILE A 141 -0.34 -9.00 -18.62
CA ILE A 141 0.18 -8.01 -17.66
C ILE A 141 0.74 -6.79 -18.40
N LYS A 142 1.45 -6.98 -19.52
CA LYS A 142 2.00 -5.89 -20.36
C LYS A 142 0.97 -4.92 -20.90
N LYS A 143 -0.31 -5.30 -20.92
CA LYS A 143 -1.39 -4.39 -21.31
C LYS A 143 -1.62 -3.26 -20.31
N PHE A 144 -1.18 -3.45 -19.06
CA PHE A 144 -1.52 -2.59 -17.93
C PHE A 144 -0.30 -1.96 -17.27
N VAL A 145 0.88 -2.56 -17.43
CA VAL A 145 2.12 -2.10 -16.79
C VAL A 145 3.24 -2.05 -17.81
N ASN A 146 4.03 -0.97 -17.77
CA ASN A 146 5.26 -0.88 -18.53
C ASN A 146 6.35 -1.73 -17.89
N PHE A 147 6.83 -2.74 -18.61
CA PHE A 147 8.05 -3.48 -18.30
C PHE A 147 8.57 -4.12 -19.58
N SER A 148 9.86 -4.46 -19.60
CA SER A 148 10.47 -5.26 -20.67
C SER A 148 10.91 -6.61 -20.15
N TYR A 149 10.89 -7.61 -21.01
CA TYR A 149 11.51 -8.89 -20.70
C TYR A 149 12.14 -9.51 -21.95
N GLU A 150 13.16 -10.35 -21.74
CA GLU A 150 13.79 -11.16 -22.78
C GLU A 150 13.96 -12.58 -22.26
N LEU A 151 13.55 -13.56 -23.08
CA LEU A 151 13.64 -14.99 -22.76
C LEU A 151 14.84 -15.61 -23.48
N TYR A 152 15.67 -16.28 -22.71
CA TYR A 152 16.79 -17.09 -23.20
C TYR A 152 16.44 -18.57 -23.08
N SER A 153 16.98 -19.40 -23.98
CA SER A 153 16.60 -20.82 -24.09
C SER A 153 17.68 -21.82 -23.65
N ASP A 154 18.95 -21.40 -23.52
CA ASP A 154 20.06 -22.28 -23.18
C ASP A 154 21.02 -21.63 -22.18
N PRO A 155 20.82 -21.84 -20.86
CA PRO A 155 19.64 -22.47 -20.24
C PRO A 155 18.42 -21.56 -20.28
N ILE A 156 17.23 -22.11 -20.02
CA ILE A 156 16.01 -21.31 -19.95
C ILE A 156 16.06 -20.34 -18.75
N HIS A 157 15.90 -19.05 -19.01
CA HIS A 157 15.76 -18.01 -18.00
C HIS A 157 15.27 -16.71 -18.65
N MET A 158 14.87 -15.74 -17.84
CA MET A 158 14.29 -14.49 -18.32
C MET A 158 14.90 -13.30 -17.61
N GLN A 159 15.35 -12.31 -18.39
CA GLN A 159 15.66 -10.97 -17.89
C GLN A 159 14.37 -10.14 -17.87
N VAL A 160 14.12 -9.43 -16.77
CA VAL A 160 12.97 -8.54 -16.60
C VAL A 160 13.47 -7.17 -16.14
N TYR A 161 12.94 -6.11 -16.74
CA TYR A 161 13.12 -4.74 -16.26
C TYR A 161 11.80 -4.04 -16.03
N THR A 162 11.61 -3.55 -14.80
CA THR A 162 10.45 -2.75 -14.37
C THR A 162 10.83 -1.29 -14.14
N GLU A 163 12.14 -1.00 -14.06
CA GLU A 163 12.72 0.34 -13.90
C GLU A 163 13.94 0.50 -14.82
N TRP A 164 14.23 1.74 -15.23
CA TRP A 164 15.27 2.05 -16.22
C TRP A 164 16.24 3.11 -15.69
N SER A 165 17.02 2.72 -14.69
CA SER A 165 18.13 3.52 -14.15
C SER A 165 19.33 3.56 -15.10
N GLU A 166 20.22 4.51 -14.87
CA GLU A 166 21.56 4.51 -15.49
C GLU A 166 22.36 3.30 -14.99
N ARG A 167 23.11 2.67 -15.89
CA ARG A 167 23.90 1.45 -15.61
C ARG A 167 25.35 1.67 -15.97
N GLU A 168 26.24 1.14 -15.16
CA GLU A 168 27.67 1.15 -15.45
C GLU A 168 28.02 -0.09 -16.27
N VAL A 169 28.69 0.11 -17.40
CA VAL A 169 29.06 -0.97 -18.32
C VAL A 169 30.51 -0.87 -18.72
N ALA A 170 31.12 -1.99 -19.08
CA ALA A 170 32.45 -2.05 -19.67
C ALA A 170 32.50 -2.98 -20.88
N THR A 171 33.50 -2.80 -21.71
CA THR A 171 33.77 -3.64 -22.87
C THR A 171 34.82 -4.69 -22.55
N VAL A 172 34.57 -5.93 -22.96
CA VAL A 172 35.48 -7.06 -22.76
C VAL A 172 36.68 -6.94 -23.71
N LYS A 173 37.87 -6.77 -23.14
CA LYS A 173 39.15 -6.57 -23.85
C LYS A 173 39.66 -7.83 -24.54
N LYS A 174 39.37 -9.01 -24.00
CA LYS A 174 39.89 -10.32 -24.45
C LYS A 174 38.91 -11.42 -24.07
N PRO A 175 38.77 -12.51 -24.86
CA PRO A 175 37.83 -13.57 -24.51
C PRO A 175 38.18 -14.17 -23.16
N THR A 176 37.18 -14.30 -22.29
CA THR A 176 37.33 -14.77 -20.92
C THR A 176 36.06 -15.44 -20.43
N ALA A 177 36.18 -16.26 -19.38
CA ALA A 177 35.04 -16.84 -18.70
C ALA A 177 34.47 -15.86 -17.66
N VAL A 178 33.15 -15.80 -17.58
CA VAL A 178 32.40 -15.30 -16.42
C VAL A 178 32.16 -16.49 -15.49
N ARG A 179 32.58 -16.37 -14.24
CA ARG A 179 32.59 -17.47 -13.26
C ARG A 179 31.55 -17.26 -12.19
N TRP A 180 31.03 -18.35 -11.63
CA TRP A 180 29.99 -18.27 -10.59
C TRP A 180 30.44 -17.49 -9.36
N ARG A 181 31.67 -17.72 -8.90
CA ARG A 181 32.30 -17.02 -7.76
C ARG A 181 33.60 -16.38 -8.21
N ALA A 182 34.02 -15.34 -7.49
CA ALA A 182 35.35 -14.78 -7.66
C ALA A 182 36.41 -15.85 -7.36
N GLY A 183 37.23 -16.15 -8.37
CA GLY A 183 38.33 -17.10 -8.24
C GLY A 183 38.57 -17.92 -9.50
N VAL A 184 39.85 -18.10 -9.84
CA VAL A 184 40.27 -18.82 -11.06
C VAL A 184 39.84 -20.28 -11.10
N LYS A 185 39.42 -20.86 -9.97
CA LYS A 185 38.91 -22.24 -9.85
C LYS A 185 37.40 -22.35 -9.78
N SER A 186 36.68 -21.23 -9.68
CA SER A 186 35.23 -21.28 -9.72
C SER A 186 34.75 -21.79 -11.07
N GLU A 187 33.62 -22.49 -11.05
CA GLU A 187 32.93 -22.95 -12.25
C GLU A 187 32.61 -21.80 -13.21
N ILE A 188 32.63 -22.10 -14.51
CA ILE A 188 32.31 -21.19 -15.60
C ILE A 188 30.79 -21.16 -15.78
N LEU A 189 30.19 -19.95 -15.74
CA LEU A 189 28.78 -19.73 -16.06
C LEU A 189 28.59 -19.53 -17.56
N THR A 190 29.40 -18.65 -18.14
CA THR A 190 29.35 -18.33 -19.57
C THR A 190 30.72 -17.81 -20.02
N GLU A 191 30.92 -17.70 -21.32
CA GLU A 191 32.10 -17.09 -21.92
C GLU A 191 31.70 -15.81 -22.66
N VAL A 192 32.52 -14.77 -22.50
CA VAL A 192 32.35 -13.49 -23.19
C VAL A 192 33.49 -13.29 -24.18
N ALA A 193 33.17 -12.77 -25.36
CA ALA A 193 34.09 -12.48 -26.44
C ALA A 193 34.66 -11.06 -26.35
N THR A 194 35.70 -10.78 -27.13
CA THR A 194 36.22 -9.41 -27.26
C THR A 194 35.18 -8.50 -27.90
N GLY A 195 34.92 -7.36 -27.28
CA GLY A 195 33.92 -6.40 -27.74
C GLY A 195 32.55 -6.57 -27.09
N ASP A 196 32.30 -7.69 -26.39
CA ASP A 196 31.05 -7.86 -25.64
C ASP A 196 30.96 -6.79 -24.55
N VAL A 197 29.74 -6.32 -24.29
CA VAL A 197 29.45 -5.36 -23.23
C VAL A 197 28.90 -6.13 -22.04
N VAL A 198 29.45 -5.84 -20.87
CA VAL A 198 28.98 -6.38 -19.59
C VAL A 198 28.61 -5.23 -18.67
N GLU A 199 27.55 -5.39 -17.90
CA GLU A 199 27.17 -4.46 -16.85
C GLU A 199 27.99 -4.74 -15.58
N LEU A 200 28.50 -3.69 -14.95
CA LEU A 200 29.34 -3.74 -13.76
C LEU A 200 28.47 -3.56 -12.52
N LEU A 201 28.50 -4.54 -11.62
CA LEU A 201 27.64 -4.54 -10.44
C LEU A 201 28.41 -4.25 -9.16
N GLU A 202 29.50 -4.98 -8.91
CA GLU A 202 30.22 -4.91 -7.63
C GLU A 202 31.69 -5.33 -7.79
N PRO A 203 32.68 -4.45 -7.47
CA PRO A 203 34.09 -4.83 -7.48
C PRO A 203 34.45 -5.73 -6.28
N LEU A 204 35.31 -6.72 -6.51
CA LEU A 204 35.82 -7.63 -5.48
C LEU A 204 37.28 -8.01 -5.74
N ASP A 205 38.22 -7.38 -5.03
CA ASP A 205 39.68 -7.56 -5.23
C ASP A 205 40.09 -7.38 -6.70
N ASP A 206 40.62 -8.43 -7.34
CA ASP A 206 40.99 -8.46 -8.77
C ASP A 206 39.80 -8.83 -9.70
N TRP A 207 38.62 -9.06 -9.13
CA TRP A 207 37.40 -9.49 -9.81
C TRP A 207 36.37 -8.38 -9.85
N MET A 208 35.47 -8.47 -10.82
CA MET A 208 34.30 -7.62 -10.95
C MET A 208 33.09 -8.54 -11.10
N LYS A 209 32.08 -8.33 -10.25
CA LYS A 209 30.77 -8.92 -10.44
C LYS A 209 30.11 -8.22 -11.61
N VAL A 210 29.70 -9.00 -12.61
CA VAL A 210 29.14 -8.50 -13.85
C VAL A 210 27.83 -9.20 -14.17
N LYS A 211 26.97 -8.52 -14.92
CA LYS A 211 25.83 -9.12 -15.62
C LYS A 211 26.12 -9.11 -17.13
N THR A 212 25.99 -10.25 -17.78
CA THR A 212 26.17 -10.38 -19.23
C THR A 212 24.92 -9.95 -19.98
N ALA A 213 25.03 -9.72 -21.30
CA ALA A 213 23.89 -9.34 -22.14
C ALA A 213 22.75 -10.36 -22.07
N ASP A 214 23.10 -11.64 -21.96
CA ASP A 214 22.18 -12.76 -21.76
C ASP A 214 21.87 -13.03 -20.28
N GLY A 215 22.00 -12.07 -19.37
CA GLY A 215 21.45 -12.15 -18.01
C GLY A 215 22.22 -13.01 -16.98
N PHE A 216 23.39 -13.59 -17.31
CA PHE A 216 24.20 -14.26 -16.29
C PHE A 216 24.88 -13.26 -15.36
N ILE A 217 24.73 -13.47 -14.05
CA ILE A 217 25.38 -12.68 -13.00
C ILE A 217 26.51 -13.51 -12.39
N GLY A 218 27.74 -13.11 -12.64
CA GLY A 218 28.94 -13.80 -12.18
C GLY A 218 30.13 -12.87 -12.02
N TYR A 219 31.33 -13.41 -12.09
CA TYR A 219 32.58 -12.68 -11.86
C TYR A 219 33.57 -12.90 -13.00
N LEU A 220 34.18 -11.82 -13.48
CA LEU A 220 35.35 -11.87 -14.36
C LEU A 220 36.49 -11.03 -13.74
N GLU A 221 37.73 -11.24 -14.19
CA GLU A 221 38.86 -10.45 -13.68
C GLU A 221 38.88 -9.05 -14.31
N GLN A 222 39.03 -8.01 -13.48
CA GLN A 222 38.99 -6.60 -13.90
C GLN A 222 40.00 -6.26 -15.02
N LYS A 223 41.13 -6.98 -15.08
CA LYS A 223 42.14 -6.80 -16.14
C LYS A 223 41.62 -7.12 -17.57
N PHE A 224 40.45 -7.76 -17.69
CA PHE A 224 39.82 -8.14 -18.95
C PHE A 224 38.71 -7.20 -19.39
N ILE A 225 38.43 -6.12 -18.65
CA ILE A 225 37.50 -5.06 -19.07
C ILE A 225 38.24 -3.76 -19.36
N GLU A 226 37.64 -2.94 -20.22
CA GLU A 226 38.07 -1.60 -20.58
C GLU A 226 36.85 -0.75 -20.97
N ASP A 227 37.05 0.54 -21.25
CA ASP A 227 36.00 1.45 -21.73
C ASP A 227 34.75 1.50 -20.83
N GLU A 228 34.99 1.61 -19.52
CA GLU A 228 33.97 1.84 -18.50
C GLU A 228 33.20 3.13 -18.81
N ARG A 229 31.87 3.03 -18.81
CA ARG A 229 30.95 4.13 -19.13
C ARG A 229 29.60 3.91 -18.50
N TYR A 230 28.82 4.97 -18.45
CA TYR A 230 27.41 4.89 -18.08
C TYR A 230 26.53 4.83 -19.32
N GLU A 231 25.54 3.94 -19.31
CA GLU A 231 24.51 3.81 -20.33
C GLU A 231 23.13 4.00 -19.70
N GLN A 232 22.29 4.77 -20.36
CA GLN A 232 20.90 4.92 -19.97
C GLN A 232 20.03 3.99 -20.80
N GLU A 233 19.26 3.17 -20.11
CA GLU A 233 18.29 2.31 -20.75
C GLU A 233 17.12 3.09 -21.33
N THR A 234 16.53 2.57 -22.40
CA THR A 234 15.32 3.17 -22.99
C THR A 234 14.09 2.60 -22.29
N PRO A 235 13.30 3.44 -21.58
CA PRO A 235 12.11 2.96 -20.91
C PRO A 235 11.07 2.44 -21.89
N VAL A 236 10.35 1.38 -21.50
CA VAL A 236 9.11 0.98 -22.18
C VAL A 236 8.02 1.95 -21.78
N THR A 237 7.33 2.54 -22.76
CA THR A 237 6.26 3.51 -22.55
C THR A 237 5.02 3.17 -23.38
N GLU A 238 4.75 1.86 -23.55
CA GLU A 238 3.62 1.36 -24.34
C GLU A 238 2.28 1.62 -23.64
N VAL A 239 2.26 1.55 -22.31
CA VAL A 239 1.14 1.90 -21.46
C VAL A 239 1.29 3.36 -21.04
N ALA A 240 0.32 4.20 -21.39
CA ALA A 240 0.31 5.58 -20.94
C ALA A 240 0.13 5.65 -19.41
N PRO A 241 0.79 6.60 -18.72
CA PRO A 241 0.48 6.87 -17.32
C PRO A 241 -1.00 7.14 -17.15
N GLU A 242 -1.61 6.51 -16.15
CA GLU A 242 -3.02 6.73 -15.85
C GLU A 242 -3.22 8.13 -15.27
N ASN A 243 -4.31 8.77 -15.68
CA ASN A 243 -4.74 10.03 -15.12
C ASN A 243 -5.96 9.81 -14.24
N TYR A 244 -5.73 9.74 -12.94
CA TYR A 244 -6.79 9.58 -11.96
C TYR A 244 -7.59 10.88 -11.82
N SER A 245 -8.89 10.80 -12.12
CA SER A 245 -9.80 11.90 -11.83
C SER A 245 -9.88 12.16 -10.33
N SER A 246 -10.03 13.43 -9.98
CA SER A 246 -10.43 13.81 -8.64
C SER A 246 -11.35 15.03 -8.70
N LEU A 247 -12.44 14.97 -7.97
CA LEU A 247 -13.42 16.03 -7.76
C LEU A 247 -13.00 16.95 -6.60
N ASN A 248 -11.71 17.30 -6.54
CA ASN A 248 -11.19 18.26 -5.57
C ASN A 248 -11.94 19.61 -5.70
N ARG A 249 -12.31 20.21 -4.56
CA ARG A 249 -13.14 21.44 -4.55
C ARG A 249 -12.33 22.72 -4.71
N GLY A 250 -11.01 22.66 -4.68
CA GLY A 250 -10.14 23.83 -4.76
C GLY A 250 -10.24 24.78 -3.56
N HIS A 251 -10.92 24.36 -2.50
CA HIS A 251 -11.01 25.03 -1.21
C HIS A 251 -10.89 24.00 -0.08
N LYS A 252 -10.62 24.47 1.13
CA LYS A 252 -10.55 23.58 2.29
C LYS A 252 -11.89 22.90 2.56
N ILE A 253 -11.84 21.64 2.96
CA ILE A 253 -12.99 20.90 3.47
C ILE A 253 -13.10 21.11 4.98
N ASN A 254 -14.30 21.43 5.44
CA ASN A 254 -14.68 21.48 6.84
C ASN A 254 -15.91 20.59 7.00
N LEU A 255 -15.63 19.34 7.37
CA LEU A 255 -16.60 18.26 7.38
C LEU A 255 -17.06 17.96 8.80
N ALA A 256 -18.36 18.03 9.04
CA ALA A 256 -18.91 17.64 10.33
C ALA A 256 -19.74 16.36 10.21
N TRP A 257 -19.39 15.31 10.96
CA TRP A 257 -20.22 14.10 10.99
C TRP A 257 -21.47 14.33 11.82
N HIS A 258 -22.62 13.97 11.25
CA HIS A 258 -23.91 13.94 11.94
C HIS A 258 -24.34 12.49 12.13
N ASN A 259 -24.01 11.91 13.28
CA ASN A 259 -24.40 10.54 13.56
C ASN A 259 -25.91 10.45 13.82
N MET A 260 -26.61 9.68 12.97
CA MET A 260 -28.05 9.53 12.94
C MET A 260 -28.43 8.05 13.06
N GLU A 261 -29.56 7.75 13.70
CA GLU A 261 -30.12 6.38 13.79
C GLU A 261 -31.54 6.28 13.21
N TYR A 262 -32.13 7.41 12.82
CA TYR A 262 -33.48 7.51 12.29
C TYR A 262 -33.57 8.70 11.34
N VAL A 263 -34.60 8.70 10.49
CA VAL A 263 -34.84 9.78 9.52
C VAL A 263 -35.04 11.10 10.25
N GLN A 264 -34.24 12.11 9.88
CA GLN A 264 -34.39 13.48 10.34
C GLN A 264 -34.66 14.40 9.15
N GLY A 265 -35.43 15.47 9.38
CA GLY A 265 -35.79 16.45 8.36
C GLY A 265 -35.01 17.75 8.50
N ALA A 266 -35.53 18.82 7.89
CA ALA A 266 -34.89 20.13 7.94
C ALA A 266 -34.85 20.72 9.35
N SER A 267 -35.90 20.52 10.17
CA SER A 267 -36.00 21.11 11.50
C SER A 267 -34.89 20.64 12.44
N GLU A 268 -34.62 19.34 12.44
CA GLU A 268 -33.59 18.72 13.24
C GLU A 268 -32.21 19.18 12.79
N LEU A 269 -31.96 19.22 11.47
CA LEU A 269 -30.70 19.76 10.93
C LEU A 269 -30.49 21.22 11.34
N TYR A 270 -31.49 22.09 11.17
CA TYR A 270 -31.36 23.50 11.56
C TYR A 270 -31.10 23.65 13.06
N ALA A 271 -31.72 22.82 13.90
CA ALA A 271 -31.47 22.83 15.32
C ALA A 271 -30.03 22.39 15.64
N GLN A 272 -29.57 21.31 15.01
CA GLN A 272 -28.22 20.77 15.18
C GLN A 272 -27.14 21.77 14.73
N CYS A 273 -27.38 22.46 13.61
CA CYS A 273 -26.43 23.40 13.03
C CYS A 273 -26.61 24.85 13.50
N ALA A 274 -27.49 25.12 14.47
CA ALA A 274 -27.83 26.50 14.87
C ALA A 274 -26.63 27.34 15.35
N LYS A 275 -25.58 26.70 15.84
CA LYS A 275 -24.34 27.35 16.32
C LYS A 275 -23.10 26.98 15.50
N VAL A 276 -23.26 26.11 14.50
CA VAL A 276 -22.19 25.64 13.63
C VAL A 276 -21.76 26.77 12.70
N LYS A 277 -20.45 26.91 12.46
CA LYS A 277 -19.90 27.95 11.59
C LYS A 277 -18.94 27.36 10.58
N SER A 278 -19.01 27.87 9.35
CA SER A 278 -18.08 27.57 8.24
C SER A 278 -17.97 26.10 7.83
N VAL A 279 -18.82 25.22 8.34
CA VAL A 279 -18.96 23.85 7.81
C VAL A 279 -19.47 23.97 6.39
N ASN A 280 -18.78 23.33 5.46
CA ASN A 280 -19.13 23.30 4.05
C ASN A 280 -19.44 21.87 3.56
N VAL A 281 -19.23 20.86 4.40
CA VAL A 281 -19.65 19.48 4.16
C VAL A 281 -20.29 18.93 5.44
N ILE A 282 -21.47 18.35 5.33
CA ILE A 282 -22.07 17.56 6.41
C ILE A 282 -22.11 16.09 5.99
N SER A 283 -21.66 15.20 6.88
CA SER A 283 -21.66 13.76 6.62
C SER A 283 -22.59 13.03 7.58
N PRO A 284 -23.86 12.82 7.19
CA PRO A 284 -24.79 12.09 8.04
C PRO A 284 -24.61 10.57 7.89
N THR A 285 -24.62 9.84 9.02
CA THR A 285 -24.63 8.37 9.03
C THR A 285 -25.97 7.89 8.51
N TRP A 286 -26.04 7.53 7.22
CA TRP A 286 -27.30 7.29 6.53
C TRP A 286 -27.47 5.87 6.04
N PHE A 287 -26.37 5.15 5.81
CA PHE A 287 -26.42 3.82 5.26
C PHE A 287 -25.68 2.83 6.16
N TRP A 288 -26.27 1.65 6.37
CA TRP A 288 -25.63 0.54 7.09
C TRP A 288 -25.87 -0.76 6.35
N LEU A 289 -24.82 -1.56 6.18
CA LEU A 289 -24.99 -2.93 5.69
C LEU A 289 -25.97 -3.69 6.57
N THR A 290 -26.92 -4.39 5.94
CA THR A 290 -27.95 -5.18 6.65
C THR A 290 -27.73 -6.68 6.50
N ASP A 291 -27.01 -7.10 5.47
CA ASP A 291 -26.72 -8.51 5.20
C ASP A 291 -25.42 -8.71 4.42
N ASN A 292 -25.18 -9.97 4.07
CA ASN A 292 -23.99 -10.42 3.34
C ASN A 292 -24.17 -10.40 1.83
N ASP A 293 -25.26 -9.85 1.29
CA ASP A 293 -25.55 -9.77 -0.15
C ASP A 293 -25.36 -8.35 -0.69
N GLY A 294 -24.87 -7.43 0.15
CA GLY A 294 -24.62 -6.03 -0.23
C GLY A 294 -25.84 -5.13 -0.06
N ASN A 295 -26.91 -5.58 0.62
CA ASN A 295 -28.02 -4.70 0.96
C ASN A 295 -27.65 -3.76 2.11
N PHE A 296 -28.30 -2.60 2.15
CA PHE A 296 -28.16 -1.64 3.23
C PHE A 296 -29.50 -1.00 3.59
N ASP A 297 -29.62 -0.59 4.84
CA ASP A 297 -30.72 0.25 5.31
C ASP A 297 -30.37 1.71 5.09
N SER A 298 -31.41 2.54 4.91
CA SER A 298 -31.26 3.97 4.66
C SER A 298 -32.19 4.79 5.55
N VAL A 299 -31.65 5.84 6.15
CA VAL A 299 -32.42 6.91 6.80
C VAL A 299 -32.25 8.27 6.11
N ALA A 300 -31.78 8.24 4.85
CA ALA A 300 -31.58 9.44 4.04
C ALA A 300 -32.87 10.22 3.78
N SER A 301 -32.75 11.55 3.67
CA SER A 301 -33.88 12.47 3.59
C SER A 301 -33.60 13.59 2.61
N LEU A 302 -34.44 13.73 1.57
CA LEU A 302 -34.30 14.80 0.59
C LEU A 302 -34.54 16.17 1.23
N GLU A 303 -35.44 16.23 2.22
CA GLU A 303 -35.69 17.47 2.98
C GLU A 303 -34.44 17.89 3.77
N TYR A 304 -33.70 16.94 4.33
CA TYR A 304 -32.43 17.20 5.00
C TYR A 304 -31.39 17.73 4.01
N THR A 305 -31.22 17.06 2.86
CA THR A 305 -30.28 17.51 1.83
C THR A 305 -30.59 18.92 1.35
N ASP A 306 -31.86 19.21 1.02
CA ASP A 306 -32.30 20.54 0.60
C ASP A 306 -32.03 21.61 1.66
N ALA A 307 -32.13 21.26 2.95
CA ALA A 307 -31.82 22.16 4.05
C ALA A 307 -30.31 22.40 4.18
N ALA A 308 -29.48 21.35 4.06
CA ALA A 308 -28.03 21.46 4.05
C ALA A 308 -27.54 22.34 2.88
N HIS A 309 -28.06 22.12 1.68
CA HIS A 309 -27.75 22.94 0.49
C HIS A 309 -28.14 24.40 0.67
N LYS A 310 -29.29 24.69 1.31
CA LYS A 310 -29.70 26.08 1.66
C LYS A 310 -28.76 26.75 2.66
N MET A 311 -28.08 25.96 3.48
CA MET A 311 -27.04 26.43 4.40
C MET A 311 -25.66 26.53 3.75
N GLY A 312 -25.53 26.16 2.46
CA GLY A 312 -24.27 26.18 1.73
C GLY A 312 -23.35 24.99 2.02
N MET A 313 -23.91 23.89 2.54
CA MET A 313 -23.17 22.65 2.83
C MET A 313 -23.46 21.60 1.76
N GLU A 314 -22.43 20.90 1.30
CA GLU A 314 -22.56 19.63 0.60
C GLU A 314 -22.99 18.52 1.56
N VAL A 315 -23.66 17.48 1.04
CA VAL A 315 -24.02 16.29 1.80
C VAL A 315 -23.27 15.08 1.28
N TRP A 316 -22.38 14.54 2.11
CA TRP A 316 -21.66 13.30 1.83
C TRP A 316 -22.23 12.17 2.67
N GLY A 317 -23.13 11.38 2.09
CA GLY A 317 -23.85 10.34 2.82
C GLY A 317 -22.91 9.23 3.29
N LEU A 318 -22.84 8.99 4.60
CA LEU A 318 -21.93 8.00 5.17
C LEU A 318 -22.54 6.59 5.13
N ILE A 319 -21.76 5.65 4.61
CA ILE A 319 -22.04 4.20 4.60
C ILE A 319 -21.10 3.49 5.57
N ALA A 320 -21.68 2.82 6.56
CA ALA A 320 -20.95 2.08 7.59
C ALA A 320 -21.18 0.57 7.48
N ASN A 321 -20.16 -0.22 7.84
CA ASN A 321 -20.27 -1.67 8.01
C ASN A 321 -20.56 -2.09 9.46
N PHE A 322 -20.72 -1.14 10.38
CA PHE A 322 -21.00 -1.40 11.79
C PHE A 322 -22.38 -0.84 12.17
N HIS A 323 -23.26 -1.72 12.64
CA HIS A 323 -24.56 -1.36 13.22
C HIS A 323 -25.04 -2.48 14.15
N SER A 324 -26.25 -2.39 14.71
CA SER A 324 -26.83 -3.46 15.54
C SER A 324 -27.12 -4.77 14.79
N TYR A 325 -26.85 -4.83 13.48
CA TYR A 325 -26.97 -6.04 12.67
C TYR A 325 -25.81 -7.00 12.94
N THR A 326 -26.07 -8.07 13.70
CA THR A 326 -25.02 -8.98 14.20
C THR A 326 -24.54 -10.02 13.18
N ASP A 327 -25.26 -10.21 12.08
CA ASP A 327 -24.99 -11.27 11.09
C ASP A 327 -24.27 -10.75 9.83
N VAL A 328 -23.90 -9.47 9.82
CA VAL A 328 -23.14 -8.83 8.74
C VAL A 328 -21.66 -9.21 8.86
N ASP A 329 -21.13 -9.72 7.77
CA ASP A 329 -19.75 -10.13 7.58
C ASP A 329 -19.21 -9.42 6.35
N THR A 330 -18.43 -8.36 6.59
CA THR A 330 -17.85 -7.52 5.53
C THR A 330 -17.01 -8.33 4.55
N GLU A 331 -16.35 -9.41 4.99
CA GLU A 331 -15.58 -10.29 4.08
C GLU A 331 -16.49 -10.95 3.05
N LYS A 332 -17.67 -11.45 3.47
CA LYS A 332 -18.63 -12.10 2.57
C LYS A 332 -19.30 -11.16 1.58
N VAL A 333 -19.31 -9.86 1.86
CA VAL A 333 -19.77 -8.83 0.93
C VAL A 333 -18.66 -8.48 -0.05
N LEU A 334 -17.47 -8.13 0.46
CA LEU A 334 -16.41 -7.57 -0.35
C LEU A 334 -15.71 -8.60 -1.24
N THR A 335 -15.68 -9.88 -0.85
CA THR A 335 -15.00 -10.92 -1.63
C THR A 335 -15.75 -11.37 -2.88
N TYR A 336 -17.00 -10.92 -3.10
CA TYR A 336 -17.82 -11.25 -4.28
C TYR A 336 -18.03 -10.00 -5.15
N THR A 337 -17.72 -10.09 -6.43
CA THR A 337 -17.83 -8.99 -7.39
C THR A 337 -19.28 -8.57 -7.57
N SER A 338 -20.20 -9.53 -7.75
CA SER A 338 -21.63 -9.24 -7.86
C SER A 338 -22.21 -8.50 -6.65
N LYS A 339 -21.71 -8.76 -5.44
CA LYS A 339 -22.19 -8.10 -4.21
C LYS A 339 -21.62 -6.70 -4.03
N ARG A 340 -20.34 -6.50 -4.40
CA ARG A 340 -19.76 -5.16 -4.49
C ARG A 340 -20.51 -4.31 -5.50
N GLU A 341 -20.78 -4.86 -6.69
CA GLU A 341 -21.58 -4.21 -7.74
C GLU A 341 -22.98 -3.85 -7.22
N HIS A 342 -23.70 -4.78 -6.58
CA HIS A 342 -25.03 -4.53 -6.02
C HIS A 342 -25.03 -3.42 -4.95
N LEU A 343 -24.04 -3.43 -4.05
CA LEU A 343 -23.88 -2.37 -3.06
C LEU A 343 -23.59 -1.01 -3.72
N ILE A 344 -22.68 -0.96 -4.69
CA ILE A 344 -22.32 0.27 -5.43
C ILE A 344 -23.54 0.81 -6.16
N GLU A 345 -24.27 -0.03 -6.90
CA GLU A 345 -25.49 0.37 -7.62
C GLU A 345 -26.54 0.96 -6.69
N GLY A 346 -26.74 0.33 -5.52
CA GLY A 346 -27.64 0.82 -4.48
C GLY A 346 -27.20 2.17 -3.92
N LEU A 347 -25.92 2.33 -3.58
CA LEU A 347 -25.37 3.59 -3.04
C LEU A 347 -25.48 4.74 -4.05
N ILE A 348 -25.14 4.50 -5.31
CA ILE A 348 -25.27 5.50 -6.38
C ILE A 348 -26.75 5.85 -6.59
N SER A 349 -27.64 4.86 -6.60
CA SER A 349 -29.09 5.11 -6.75
C SER A 349 -29.64 5.96 -5.60
N ALA A 350 -29.24 5.67 -4.36
CA ALA A 350 -29.60 6.47 -3.19
C ALA A 350 -29.00 7.87 -3.29
N ALA A 351 -27.75 8.01 -3.70
CA ALA A 351 -27.08 9.30 -3.85
C ALA A 351 -27.83 10.21 -4.82
N LEU A 352 -28.23 9.69 -5.98
CA LEU A 352 -29.01 10.42 -6.97
C LEU A 352 -30.44 10.72 -6.48
N GLN A 353 -31.09 9.77 -5.80
CA GLN A 353 -32.45 9.95 -5.28
C GLN A 353 -32.53 11.06 -4.22
N TYR A 354 -31.51 11.18 -3.37
CA TYR A 354 -31.47 12.13 -2.25
C TYR A 354 -30.60 13.35 -2.54
N ASN A 355 -30.18 13.54 -3.80
CA ASN A 355 -29.40 14.67 -4.29
C ASN A 355 -28.08 14.90 -3.51
N LEU A 356 -27.36 13.82 -3.24
CA LEU A 356 -26.09 13.88 -2.52
C LEU A 356 -24.99 14.45 -3.41
N ASP A 357 -24.00 15.08 -2.77
CA ASP A 357 -22.80 15.58 -3.44
C ASP A 357 -21.64 14.59 -3.37
N GLY A 358 -21.75 13.59 -2.49
CA GLY A 358 -20.75 12.55 -2.30
C GLY A 358 -21.19 11.40 -1.41
N ILE A 359 -20.30 10.41 -1.29
CA ILE A 359 -20.38 9.26 -0.40
C ILE A 359 -19.16 9.30 0.51
N ASN A 360 -19.39 9.09 1.81
CA ASN A 360 -18.34 8.92 2.80
C ASN A 360 -18.28 7.44 3.21
N LEU A 361 -17.21 6.74 2.85
CA LEU A 361 -17.04 5.32 3.15
C LEU A 361 -16.37 5.15 4.51
N ASP A 362 -17.10 4.57 5.47
CA ASP A 362 -16.66 4.34 6.84
C ASP A 362 -16.70 2.85 7.18
N PHE A 363 -15.76 2.10 6.61
CA PHE A 363 -15.64 0.65 6.80
C PHE A 363 -14.54 0.33 7.81
N GLU A 364 -14.98 0.07 9.04
CA GLU A 364 -14.14 -0.19 10.19
C GLU A 364 -13.96 -1.68 10.47
N GLN A 365 -12.88 -2.04 11.18
CA GLN A 365 -12.59 -3.42 11.60
C GLN A 365 -12.58 -4.45 10.44
N VAL A 366 -12.18 -4.02 9.24
CA VAL A 366 -12.01 -4.92 8.10
C VAL A 366 -10.89 -5.93 8.43
N PRO A 367 -11.10 -7.24 8.27
CA PRO A 367 -10.02 -8.21 8.50
C PRO A 367 -8.86 -8.00 7.53
N THR A 368 -7.61 -8.20 7.99
CA THR A 368 -6.43 -8.08 7.12
C THR A 368 -6.50 -9.02 5.90
N SER A 369 -7.12 -10.19 6.04
CA SER A 369 -7.38 -11.12 4.93
C SER A 369 -8.31 -10.58 3.85
N THR A 370 -9.11 -9.56 4.18
CA THR A 370 -10.07 -8.89 3.28
C THR A 370 -9.47 -7.63 2.65
N GLY A 371 -8.22 -7.26 2.95
CA GLY A 371 -7.60 -6.02 2.47
C GLY A 371 -7.70 -5.81 0.96
N ASP A 372 -7.30 -6.80 0.17
CA ASP A 372 -7.37 -6.72 -1.30
C ASP A 372 -8.80 -6.52 -1.82
N ALA A 373 -9.78 -7.18 -1.20
CA ALA A 373 -11.19 -7.06 -1.56
C ALA A 373 -11.75 -5.68 -1.19
N TYR A 374 -11.31 -5.11 -0.06
CA TYR A 374 -11.66 -3.75 0.35
C TYR A 374 -11.08 -2.70 -0.60
N ILE A 375 -9.81 -2.82 -1.00
CA ILE A 375 -9.24 -1.88 -1.96
C ILE A 375 -9.91 -2.02 -3.32
N GLN A 376 -10.20 -3.24 -3.76
CA GLN A 376 -10.96 -3.45 -4.99
C GLN A 376 -12.33 -2.75 -4.94
N PHE A 377 -13.05 -2.84 -3.81
CA PHE A 377 -14.30 -2.11 -3.59
C PHE A 377 -14.13 -0.59 -3.66
N VAL A 378 -13.09 -0.04 -3.02
CA VAL A 378 -12.79 1.41 -3.08
C VAL A 378 -12.55 1.87 -4.52
N ARG A 379 -11.80 1.11 -5.32
CA ARG A 379 -11.54 1.43 -6.73
C ARG A 379 -12.85 1.44 -7.54
N GLU A 380 -13.67 0.40 -7.41
CA GLU A 380 -14.95 0.27 -8.11
C GLU A 380 -15.95 1.36 -7.70
N LEU A 381 -16.05 1.66 -6.40
CA LEU A 381 -16.91 2.72 -5.88
C LEU A 381 -16.46 4.10 -6.37
N ALA A 382 -15.15 4.37 -6.39
CA ALA A 382 -14.61 5.64 -6.89
C ALA A 382 -15.00 5.88 -8.35
N LEU A 383 -14.82 4.87 -9.22
CA LEU A 383 -15.21 4.95 -10.62
C LEU A 383 -16.71 5.23 -10.79
N ALA A 384 -17.55 4.55 -10.01
CA ALA A 384 -19.00 4.76 -10.03
C ALA A 384 -19.40 6.16 -9.53
N CYS A 385 -18.75 6.66 -8.48
CA CYS A 385 -18.94 8.01 -7.96
C CYS A 385 -18.55 9.06 -9.02
N HIS A 386 -17.36 8.96 -9.61
CA HIS A 386 -16.87 9.91 -10.61
C HIS A 386 -17.74 9.92 -11.88
N ALA A 387 -18.23 8.76 -12.32
CA ALA A 387 -19.18 8.66 -13.43
C ALA A 387 -20.50 9.41 -13.17
N ASN A 388 -20.84 9.67 -11.91
CA ASN A 388 -22.04 10.38 -11.48
C ASN A 388 -21.74 11.76 -10.85
N ASN A 389 -20.50 12.26 -10.96
CA ASN A 389 -20.06 13.52 -10.36
C ASN A 389 -20.28 13.60 -8.84
N LEU A 390 -20.10 12.47 -8.15
CA LEU A 390 -20.15 12.34 -6.69
C LEU A 390 -18.74 12.28 -6.13
N VAL A 391 -18.49 13.02 -5.05
CA VAL A 391 -17.24 12.88 -4.28
C VAL A 391 -17.20 11.54 -3.57
N LEU A 392 -16.03 10.91 -3.52
CA LEU A 392 -15.74 9.82 -2.59
C LEU A 392 -14.73 10.26 -1.53
N SER A 393 -15.13 10.24 -0.26
CA SER A 393 -14.23 10.28 0.89
C SER A 393 -14.15 8.91 1.57
N VAL A 394 -12.98 8.57 2.12
CA VAL A 394 -12.75 7.29 2.80
C VAL A 394 -12.16 7.53 4.19
N ASP A 395 -12.85 7.06 5.23
CA ASP A 395 -12.42 7.17 6.61
C ASP A 395 -11.40 6.07 6.92
N ASN A 396 -10.29 6.47 7.55
CA ASN A 396 -9.17 5.59 7.86
C ASN A 396 -8.72 5.78 9.29
N TYR A 397 -8.37 4.68 9.94
CA TYR A 397 -7.59 4.71 11.17
C TYR A 397 -6.28 5.48 10.98
N VAL A 398 -5.78 6.08 12.06
CA VAL A 398 -4.42 6.62 12.08
C VAL A 398 -3.43 5.52 11.64
N PRO A 399 -2.47 5.83 10.74
CA PRO A 399 -1.55 4.84 10.21
C PRO A 399 -0.78 4.05 11.28
N THR A 400 -0.84 2.73 11.19
CA THR A 400 -0.03 1.77 11.96
C THR A 400 0.37 0.61 11.04
N ALA A 401 1.29 -0.25 11.51
CA ALA A 401 1.61 -1.48 10.79
C ALA A 401 0.40 -2.41 10.62
N TYR A 402 -0.53 -2.40 11.59
CA TYR A 402 -1.72 -3.26 11.54
C TYR A 402 -2.78 -2.74 10.57
N THR A 403 -2.80 -1.43 10.28
CA THR A 403 -3.77 -0.81 9.36
C THR A 403 -3.22 -0.58 7.96
N ALA A 404 -1.97 -0.98 7.69
CA ALA A 404 -1.32 -0.78 6.38
C ALA A 404 -2.07 -1.44 5.22
N PHE A 405 -2.79 -2.54 5.46
CA PHE A 405 -3.59 -3.24 4.44
C PHE A 405 -4.79 -2.43 3.93
N TYR A 406 -5.19 -1.36 4.62
CA TYR A 406 -6.13 -0.37 4.07
C TYR A 406 -5.54 0.40 2.89
N ASN A 407 -4.24 0.22 2.55
CA ASN A 407 -3.58 0.73 1.36
C ASN A 407 -4.00 2.16 0.97
N ARG A 408 -3.70 3.10 1.87
CA ARG A 408 -4.03 4.52 1.69
C ARG A 408 -3.41 5.11 0.42
N GLU A 409 -2.27 4.58 -0.04
CA GLU A 409 -1.65 5.02 -1.29
C GLU A 409 -2.59 4.77 -2.49
N GLU A 410 -3.14 3.55 -2.60
CA GLU A 410 -4.13 3.24 -3.64
C GLU A 410 -5.44 4.00 -3.44
N GLN A 411 -5.90 4.17 -2.19
CA GLN A 411 -7.04 5.06 -1.93
C GLN A 411 -6.76 6.49 -2.42
N GLY A 412 -5.56 7.02 -2.20
CA GLY A 412 -5.15 8.36 -2.64
C GLY A 412 -5.14 8.52 -4.17
N LYS A 413 -5.03 7.43 -4.93
CA LYS A 413 -5.17 7.44 -6.39
C LYS A 413 -6.64 7.54 -6.80
N PHE A 414 -7.53 6.75 -6.18
CA PHE A 414 -8.93 6.63 -6.61
C PHE A 414 -9.91 7.58 -5.89
N ALA A 415 -9.83 7.72 -4.58
CA ALA A 415 -10.70 8.58 -3.79
C ALA A 415 -10.35 10.07 -3.96
N ASP A 416 -11.34 10.92 -3.68
CA ASP A 416 -11.16 12.37 -3.70
C ASP A 416 -10.55 12.89 -2.40
N TYR A 417 -10.95 12.29 -1.27
CA TYR A 417 -10.40 12.60 0.04
C TYR A 417 -10.14 11.32 0.86
N VAL A 418 -9.02 11.32 1.57
CA VAL A 418 -8.67 10.32 2.58
C VAL A 418 -8.75 11.00 3.93
N ILE A 419 -9.69 10.57 4.77
CA ILE A 419 -9.93 11.18 6.08
C ILE A 419 -9.25 10.33 7.15
N ILE A 420 -8.34 10.94 7.90
CA ILE A 420 -7.70 10.30 9.05
C ILE A 420 -8.56 10.56 10.27
N MET A 421 -9.10 9.50 10.86
CA MET A 421 -9.80 9.52 12.14
C MET A 421 -8.80 9.80 13.27
N GLY A 422 -8.38 11.06 13.40
CA GLY A 422 -7.39 11.55 14.35
C GLY A 422 -7.87 11.56 15.80
N TYR A 423 -8.55 10.51 16.23
CA TYR A 423 -9.09 10.27 17.56
C TYR A 423 -9.09 8.77 17.89
N ASP A 424 -9.43 8.44 19.14
CA ASP A 424 -9.34 7.09 19.71
C ASP A 424 -7.91 6.50 19.73
N GLU A 425 -6.90 7.33 19.96
CA GLU A 425 -5.56 6.86 20.37
C GLU A 425 -5.66 5.94 21.60
N HIS A 426 -6.47 6.37 22.57
CA HIS A 426 -6.89 5.56 23.72
C HIS A 426 -8.43 5.48 23.81
N TYR A 427 -8.94 4.25 23.89
CA TYR A 427 -10.37 3.91 23.87
C TYR A 427 -10.75 2.94 25.01
N ALA A 428 -12.04 2.58 25.11
CA ALA A 428 -12.52 1.65 26.14
C ALA A 428 -11.77 0.29 26.06
N GLY A 429 -11.09 -0.09 27.14
CA GLY A 429 -10.32 -1.35 27.21
C GLY A 429 -8.83 -1.21 26.85
N SER A 430 -8.38 -0.02 26.44
CA SER A 430 -6.95 0.33 26.37
C SER A 430 -6.44 0.91 27.71
N ASP A 431 -5.15 1.20 27.79
CA ASP A 431 -4.56 1.95 28.90
C ASP A 431 -5.08 3.40 28.94
N ALA A 432 -5.13 4.00 30.13
CA ALA A 432 -5.59 5.37 30.29
C ALA A 432 -4.69 6.37 29.55
N GLY A 433 -5.30 7.22 28.73
CA GLY A 433 -4.58 8.19 27.93
C GLY A 433 -5.48 9.16 27.17
N SER A 434 -4.84 9.96 26.33
CA SER A 434 -5.50 10.94 25.48
C SER A 434 -6.36 10.28 24.41
N VAL A 435 -7.47 10.92 24.02
CA VAL A 435 -8.19 10.50 22.81
C VAL A 435 -7.40 10.83 21.54
N SER A 436 -6.53 11.84 21.58
CA SER A 436 -5.81 12.32 20.39
C SER A 436 -4.57 13.10 20.83
N SER A 437 -3.52 12.51 21.38
CA SER A 437 -2.34 13.28 21.76
C SER A 437 -1.73 13.98 20.52
N MET A 438 -1.20 15.20 20.71
CA MET A 438 -0.66 15.97 19.58
C MET A 438 0.48 15.24 18.84
N PRO A 439 1.46 14.59 19.50
CA PRO A 439 2.51 13.85 18.80
C PRO A 439 1.94 12.71 17.94
N TRP A 440 0.93 12.00 18.44
CA TRP A 440 0.27 10.91 17.71
C TRP A 440 -0.49 11.42 16.48
N MET A 441 -1.28 12.49 16.64
CA MET A 441 -2.01 13.12 15.53
C MET A 441 -1.06 13.66 14.45
N VAL A 442 0.02 14.36 14.85
CA VAL A 442 1.05 14.86 13.93
C VAL A 442 1.67 13.73 13.13
N LYS A 443 2.04 12.63 13.80
CA LYS A 443 2.60 11.45 13.14
C LYS A 443 1.59 10.84 12.15
N GLY A 444 0.32 10.74 12.54
CA GLY A 444 -0.75 10.23 11.68
C GLY A 444 -0.93 11.04 10.39
N ILE A 445 -0.82 12.37 10.49
CA ILE A 445 -0.86 13.26 9.31
C ILE A 445 0.38 13.03 8.44
N GLN A 446 1.58 13.00 9.03
CA GLN A 446 2.84 12.81 8.30
C GLN A 446 2.87 11.47 7.54
N ASP A 447 2.60 10.37 8.24
CA ASP A 447 2.57 9.02 7.63
C ASP A 447 1.53 8.90 6.51
N THR A 448 0.49 9.75 6.54
CA THR A 448 -0.53 9.81 5.48
C THR A 448 -0.05 10.61 4.29
N VAL A 449 0.50 11.81 4.52
CA VAL A 449 1.02 12.70 3.47
C VAL A 449 2.22 12.08 2.73
N ASP A 450 2.97 11.18 3.37
CA ASP A 450 4.08 10.46 2.73
C ASP A 450 3.63 9.57 1.56
N VAL A 451 2.35 9.17 1.51
CA VAL A 451 1.81 8.28 0.46
C VAL A 451 0.52 8.78 -0.20
N VAL A 452 -0.14 9.81 0.35
CA VAL A 452 -1.34 10.44 -0.22
C VAL A 452 -1.04 11.93 -0.44
N PRO A 453 -1.34 12.50 -1.63
CA PRO A 453 -1.19 13.93 -1.85
C PRO A 453 -1.92 14.76 -0.78
N ALA A 454 -1.22 15.74 -0.19
CA ALA A 454 -1.74 16.51 0.95
C ALA A 454 -3.09 17.19 0.66
N GLU A 455 -3.31 17.63 -0.58
CA GLU A 455 -4.56 18.23 -1.06
C GLU A 455 -5.76 17.26 -1.08
N LYS A 456 -5.55 15.97 -0.80
CA LYS A 456 -6.60 14.96 -0.59
C LYS A 456 -6.72 14.52 0.87
N VAL A 457 -5.82 14.90 1.76
CA VAL A 457 -5.84 14.45 3.17
C VAL A 457 -6.72 15.36 4.01
N ILE A 458 -7.62 14.80 4.81
CA ILE A 458 -8.39 15.52 5.82
C ILE A 458 -8.05 14.90 7.18
N ASN A 459 -7.76 15.71 8.19
CA ASN A 459 -7.56 15.19 9.55
C ASN A 459 -8.77 15.48 10.42
N ALA A 460 -9.31 14.43 11.03
CA ALA A 460 -10.41 14.53 11.96
C ALA A 460 -9.95 14.92 13.37
N ILE A 461 -10.78 15.68 14.09
CA ILE A 461 -10.57 16.09 15.48
C ILE A 461 -11.77 15.66 16.35
N PRO A 462 -11.53 15.23 17.60
CA PRO A 462 -12.59 14.82 18.51
C PRO A 462 -13.25 16.01 19.23
N PHE A 463 -14.58 15.97 19.33
CA PHE A 463 -15.43 16.80 20.18
C PHE A 463 -15.83 16.08 21.48
N TYR A 464 -15.05 15.06 21.86
CA TYR A 464 -15.23 14.30 23.08
C TYR A 464 -13.87 13.99 23.69
N THR A 465 -13.90 13.61 24.96
CA THR A 465 -12.76 13.00 25.63
C THR A 465 -13.24 11.82 26.46
N ARG A 466 -12.36 11.21 27.26
CA ARG A 466 -12.67 10.11 28.16
C ARG A 466 -12.38 10.50 29.60
N VAL A 467 -13.31 10.15 30.49
CA VAL A 467 -13.05 10.14 31.94
C VAL A 467 -12.60 8.73 32.31
N TRP A 468 -11.34 8.60 32.67
CA TRP A 468 -10.75 7.33 33.12
C TRP A 468 -10.97 7.14 34.61
N LYS A 469 -11.23 5.89 35.00
CA LYS A 469 -11.48 5.47 36.38
C LYS A 469 -10.67 4.21 36.67
N THR A 470 -9.71 4.31 37.59
CA THR A 470 -8.92 3.17 38.06
C THR A 470 -9.27 2.85 39.51
N VAL A 471 -9.69 1.61 39.77
CA VAL A 471 -10.01 1.09 41.11
C VAL A 471 -9.21 -0.19 41.33
N GLY A 472 -8.22 -0.15 42.22
CA GLY A 472 -7.25 -1.25 42.32
C GLY A 472 -6.51 -1.42 40.99
N ASP A 473 -6.59 -2.60 40.40
CA ASP A 473 -5.96 -2.94 39.11
C ASP A 473 -6.93 -2.80 37.92
N GLU A 474 -8.20 -2.45 38.15
CA GLU A 474 -9.21 -2.33 37.09
C GLU A 474 -9.27 -0.88 36.58
N THR A 475 -9.04 -0.71 35.28
CA THR A 475 -9.16 0.58 34.59
C THR A 475 -10.33 0.54 33.61
N THR A 476 -11.23 1.50 33.75
CA THR A 476 -12.39 1.69 32.85
C THR A 476 -12.45 3.13 32.38
N SER A 477 -13.21 3.41 31.33
CA SER A 477 -13.42 4.77 30.86
C SER A 477 -14.79 4.99 30.22
N GLU A 478 -15.21 6.24 30.26
CA GLU A 478 -16.48 6.71 29.69
C GLU A 478 -16.17 7.85 28.72
N ALA A 479 -16.62 7.73 27.46
CA ALA A 479 -16.55 8.83 26.50
C ALA A 479 -17.57 9.90 26.90
N VAL A 480 -17.12 11.15 26.98
CA VAL A 480 -17.91 12.29 27.43
C VAL A 480 -17.73 13.48 26.48
N THR A 481 -18.78 14.26 26.29
CA THR A 481 -18.73 15.50 25.51
C THR A 481 -17.81 16.53 26.17
N MET A 482 -17.38 17.54 25.41
CA MET A 482 -16.53 18.62 25.94
C MET A 482 -17.15 19.28 27.20
N GLN A 483 -18.47 19.55 27.19
CA GLN A 483 -19.15 20.14 28.32
C GLN A 483 -19.20 19.19 29.54
N VAL A 484 -19.48 17.91 29.32
CA VAL A 484 -19.56 16.93 30.42
C VAL A 484 -18.19 16.74 31.08
N ALA A 485 -17.10 16.78 30.32
CA ALA A 485 -15.74 16.76 30.86
C ALA A 485 -15.45 17.99 31.74
N ALA A 486 -15.79 19.20 31.25
CA ALA A 486 -15.61 20.43 32.02
C ALA A 486 -16.44 20.45 33.32
N ASP A 487 -17.68 19.98 33.25
CA ASP A 487 -18.57 19.85 34.40
C ASP A 487 -18.06 18.79 35.40
N PHE A 488 -17.41 17.73 34.92
CA PHE A 488 -16.79 16.72 35.77
C PHE A 488 -15.64 17.31 36.58
N LEU A 489 -14.73 18.07 35.96
CA LEU A 489 -13.65 18.77 36.67
C LEU A 489 -14.23 19.74 37.72
N THR A 490 -15.19 20.57 37.31
CA THR A 490 -15.81 21.59 38.19
C THR A 490 -16.49 20.96 39.40
N ARG A 491 -17.32 19.92 39.20
CA ARG A 491 -18.05 19.26 40.31
C ARG A 491 -17.15 18.57 41.32
N ASN A 492 -15.96 18.13 40.89
CA ASN A 492 -15.00 17.44 41.73
C ASN A 492 -13.88 18.37 42.25
N GLY A 493 -13.92 19.67 41.93
CA GLY A 493 -12.91 20.64 42.34
C GLY A 493 -11.52 20.35 41.76
N LEU A 494 -11.47 19.78 40.55
CA LEU A 494 -10.23 19.47 39.84
C LEU A 494 -9.81 20.64 38.97
N GLU A 495 -8.53 20.99 39.03
CA GLU A 495 -7.90 21.98 38.17
C GLU A 495 -7.04 21.26 37.14
N ALA A 496 -7.37 21.40 35.87
CA ALA A 496 -6.55 20.88 34.79
C ALA A 496 -5.34 21.80 34.55
N LYS A 497 -4.21 21.22 34.21
CA LYS A 497 -2.98 21.94 33.86
C LYS A 497 -2.52 21.52 32.48
N TRP A 498 -2.00 22.48 31.74
CA TRP A 498 -1.42 22.21 30.43
C TRP A 498 -0.30 21.18 30.54
N ASP A 499 -0.46 20.07 29.82
CA ASP A 499 0.54 19.03 29.64
C ASP A 499 1.21 19.20 28.28
N ASP A 500 2.49 19.54 28.30
CA ASP A 500 3.28 19.75 27.08
C ASP A 500 3.49 18.45 26.28
N ALA A 501 3.37 17.28 26.92
CA ALA A 501 3.57 16.00 26.25
C ALA A 501 2.41 15.66 25.30
N THR A 502 1.16 15.89 25.71
CA THR A 502 -0.01 15.66 24.84
C THR A 502 -0.57 16.93 24.20
N ASN A 503 -0.10 18.12 24.62
CA ASN A 503 -0.65 19.44 24.29
C ASN A 503 -2.16 19.56 24.59
N GLN A 504 -2.52 19.14 25.80
CA GLN A 504 -3.89 19.24 26.32
C GLN A 504 -3.86 19.69 27.78
N ASN A 505 -4.96 20.24 28.26
CA ASN A 505 -5.13 20.41 29.69
C ASN A 505 -5.44 19.05 30.32
N TYR A 506 -4.62 18.62 31.28
CA TYR A 506 -4.73 17.33 31.96
C TYR A 506 -5.13 17.51 33.42
N ALA A 507 -6.06 16.67 33.90
CA ALA A 507 -6.46 16.61 35.29
C ALA A 507 -6.41 15.16 35.81
N GLU A 508 -5.91 15.00 37.04
CA GLU A 508 -5.96 13.74 37.77
C GLU A 508 -6.31 13.94 39.25
N ALA A 509 -6.99 12.98 39.85
CA ALA A 509 -7.22 12.96 41.29
C ALA A 509 -7.68 11.60 41.81
N THR A 510 -7.35 11.32 43.08
CA THR A 510 -7.95 10.22 43.82
C THR A 510 -9.13 10.71 44.65
N ILE A 511 -10.33 10.22 44.34
CA ILE A 511 -11.57 10.52 45.08
C ILE A 511 -12.05 9.23 45.73
N GLY A 512 -11.90 9.13 47.05
CA GLY A 512 -12.14 7.88 47.76
C GLY A 512 -11.13 6.80 47.37
N ALA A 513 -11.60 5.70 46.80
CA ALA A 513 -10.76 4.59 46.33
C ALA A 513 -10.53 4.59 44.80
N THR A 514 -11.06 5.59 44.09
CA THR A 514 -10.98 5.68 42.62
C THR A 514 -10.00 6.76 42.23
N PHE A 515 -9.05 6.41 41.36
CA PHE A 515 -8.19 7.35 40.67
C PHE A 515 -8.83 7.75 39.33
N TYR A 516 -8.93 9.05 39.09
CA TYR A 516 -9.50 9.64 37.89
C TYR A 516 -8.42 10.33 37.08
N GLN A 517 -8.50 10.20 35.75
CA GLN A 517 -7.63 10.92 34.80
C GLN A 517 -8.48 11.43 33.63
N VAL A 518 -8.22 12.66 33.20
CA VAL A 518 -8.93 13.30 32.08
C VAL A 518 -7.96 14.17 31.28
N TRP A 519 -7.85 13.92 29.97
CA TRP A 519 -7.15 14.77 29.01
C TRP A 519 -8.19 15.60 28.26
N MET A 520 -8.23 16.90 28.48
CA MET A 520 -9.29 17.75 27.96
C MET A 520 -9.13 17.98 26.45
N GLU A 521 -10.24 17.85 25.73
CA GLU A 521 -10.43 18.56 24.46
C GLU A 521 -11.17 19.86 24.76
N ASP A 522 -10.44 20.96 24.72
CA ASP A 522 -10.94 22.31 25.01
C ASP A 522 -10.45 23.32 23.97
N LEU A 523 -10.76 24.60 24.17
CA LEU A 523 -10.38 25.64 23.21
C LEU A 523 -8.86 25.79 23.05
N ASP A 524 -8.07 25.41 24.04
CA ASP A 524 -6.61 25.51 23.96
C ASP A 524 -6.03 24.34 23.17
N SER A 525 -6.46 23.09 23.45
CA SER A 525 -6.02 21.92 22.67
C SER A 525 -6.43 22.04 21.20
N LEU A 526 -7.70 22.40 20.93
CA LEU A 526 -8.21 22.52 19.57
C LEU A 526 -7.53 23.65 18.78
N ARG A 527 -7.15 24.75 19.43
CA ARG A 527 -6.37 25.81 18.78
C ARG A 527 -5.00 25.32 18.32
N VAL A 528 -4.32 24.52 19.14
CA VAL A 528 -3.02 23.92 18.76
C VAL A 528 -3.23 22.95 17.59
N ARG A 529 -4.28 22.11 17.64
CA ARG A 529 -4.59 21.15 16.55
C ARG A 529 -4.84 21.84 15.21
N LEU A 530 -5.72 22.84 15.20
CA LEU A 530 -6.05 23.58 13.98
C LEU A 530 -4.82 24.31 13.40
N ASN A 531 -3.91 24.78 14.24
CA ASN A 531 -2.63 25.33 13.77
C ASN A 531 -1.75 24.26 13.13
N VAL A 532 -1.62 23.07 13.74
CA VAL A 532 -0.88 21.96 13.14
C VAL A 532 -1.48 21.55 11.79
N ILE A 533 -2.80 21.34 11.73
CA ILE A 533 -3.51 20.98 10.50
C ILE A 533 -3.28 22.04 9.41
N LYS A 534 -3.30 23.33 9.78
CA LYS A 534 -2.99 24.42 8.86
C LYS A 534 -1.57 24.33 8.31
N GLU A 535 -0.57 24.15 9.18
CA GLU A 535 0.84 24.09 8.76
C GLU A 535 1.16 22.83 7.94
N SER A 536 0.40 21.74 8.13
CA SER A 536 0.53 20.53 7.30
C SER A 536 0.06 20.71 5.85
N GLY A 537 -0.65 21.80 5.52
CA GLY A 537 -1.10 22.08 4.15
C GLY A 537 -2.12 21.08 3.60
N ILE A 538 -2.80 20.32 4.47
CA ILE A 538 -3.75 19.29 4.06
C ILE A 538 -5.10 19.88 3.64
N ALA A 539 -5.91 19.08 2.96
CA ALA A 539 -7.18 19.46 2.32
C ALA A 539 -8.23 20.02 3.30
N GLY A 540 -8.19 19.66 4.58
CA GLY A 540 -9.26 20.04 5.48
C GLY A 540 -9.15 19.53 6.90
N VAL A 541 -10.21 19.82 7.65
CA VAL A 541 -10.49 19.30 9.00
C VAL A 541 -11.85 18.63 8.99
N ALA A 542 -12.02 17.62 9.83
CA ALA A 542 -13.31 17.00 10.07
C ALA A 542 -13.61 16.89 11.58
N GLU A 543 -14.87 16.99 11.99
CA GLU A 543 -15.27 17.06 13.39
C GLU A 543 -16.11 15.85 13.82
N TRP A 544 -15.56 15.00 14.70
CA TRP A 544 -16.29 13.90 15.31
C TRP A 544 -16.70 14.21 16.76
N LYS A 545 -17.98 14.48 17.04
CA LYS A 545 -19.07 14.66 16.08
C LYS A 545 -19.98 15.81 16.51
N LEU A 546 -20.80 16.29 15.57
CA LEU A 546 -21.76 17.36 15.84
C LEU A 546 -22.60 17.07 17.09
N GLY A 547 -22.74 18.09 17.94
CA GLY A 547 -23.51 18.05 19.18
C GLY A 547 -22.71 17.63 20.41
N GLN A 548 -21.43 17.31 20.27
CA GLN A 548 -20.53 17.00 21.39
C GLN A 548 -19.64 18.19 21.78
N GLU A 549 -19.54 19.19 20.91
CA GLU A 549 -18.75 20.39 21.14
C GLU A 549 -19.39 21.38 22.11
N ILE A 550 -18.56 22.30 22.63
CA ILE A 550 -19.05 23.57 23.14
C ILE A 550 -19.14 24.60 21.99
N PRO A 551 -20.10 25.55 22.02
CA PRO A 551 -20.32 26.48 20.91
C PRO A 551 -19.11 27.29 20.46
N GLU A 552 -18.21 27.63 21.38
CA GLU A 552 -17.04 28.47 21.16
C GLU A 552 -16.00 27.82 20.21
N VAL A 553 -16.06 26.49 20.03
CA VAL A 553 -15.18 25.78 19.10
C VAL A 553 -15.37 26.26 17.66
N TRP A 554 -16.61 26.58 17.27
CA TRP A 554 -16.91 27.03 15.92
C TRP A 554 -16.27 28.38 15.57
N ASP A 555 -15.94 29.22 16.56
CA ASP A 555 -15.16 30.45 16.34
C ASP A 555 -13.70 30.14 15.96
N LEU A 556 -13.11 29.09 16.55
CA LEU A 556 -11.77 28.63 16.19
C LEU A 556 -11.74 28.02 14.80
N ILE A 557 -12.73 27.19 14.47
CA ILE A 557 -12.85 26.56 13.15
C ILE A 557 -13.11 27.61 12.07
N GLU A 558 -13.99 28.59 12.30
CA GLU A 558 -14.18 29.71 11.36
C GLU A 558 -12.89 30.49 11.15
N ALA A 559 -12.08 30.70 12.18
CA ALA A 559 -10.79 31.35 12.04
C ALA A 559 -9.81 30.50 11.20
N TYR A 560 -9.81 29.18 11.38
CA TYR A 560 -9.03 28.24 10.56
C TYR A 560 -9.45 28.29 9.08
N MET A 561 -10.75 28.32 8.79
CA MET A 561 -11.29 28.29 7.43
C MET A 561 -11.05 29.57 6.59
N LYS A 562 -10.54 30.64 7.21
CA LYS A 562 -10.18 31.88 6.51
C LYS A 562 -8.77 31.86 5.91
N TYR A 563 -7.99 30.80 6.15
CA TYR A 563 -6.66 30.56 5.57
C TYR A 563 -6.73 29.50 4.48
#